data_AF-A0A498IWZ6-F1
#
_entry.id   AF-A0A498IWZ6-F1
#
_cell.length_a   1.000
_cell.length_b   1.000
_cell.length_c   1.000
_cell.angle_alpha   90.00
_cell.angle_beta   90.00
_cell.angle_gamma   90.00
#
_symmetry.space_group_name_H-M   'P 1'
#
loop_
_entity.id
_entity.type
_entity.pdbx_description
1 polymer ?
#
loop_
_entity_poly.entity_id
_entity_poly.type
_entity_poly.pdbx_seq_one_letter_code
_entity_poly.pdbx_strand_id
1 'polypeptide(L)' 'MLAVLVWVFAWWLTEAVPMPITSMSPLFLFPFFGISCADDVAQSYMDDVIALLLGSFILALAVEHYNIHRRLALNYRE' A
#
# COMPACT_ATOMS: atom_id res chain seq x y z
N MET A 1 2.86 -20.97 7.93
CA MET A 1 1.77 -20.01 7.60
C MET A 1 1.07 -19.46 8.86
N LEU A 2 0.46 -20.29 9.72
CA LEU A 2 -0.27 -19.82 10.92
C LEU A 2 0.57 -18.96 11.89
N ALA A 3 1.83 -19.33 12.14
CA ALA A 3 2.72 -18.55 13.02
C ALA A 3 2.98 -17.13 12.48
N VAL A 4 3.19 -17.00 11.16
CA VAL A 4 3.39 -15.69 10.51
C VAL A 4 2.12 -14.85 10.57
N LEU A 5 0.94 -15.47 10.39
CA LEU A 5 -0.34 -14.77 10.52
C LEU A 5 -0.56 -14.22 11.93
N VAL A 6 -0.32 -15.02 12.97
CA VAL A 6 -0.42 -14.58 14.37
C VAL A 6 0.57 -13.46 14.65
N TRP A 7 1.77 -13.52 14.09
CA TRP A 7 2.78 -12.48 14.23
C TRP A 7 2.35 -11.14 13.61
N VAL A 8 1.92 -11.16 12.34
CA VAL A 8 1.41 -9.97 11.63
C VAL A 8 0.21 -9.38 12.37
N PHE A 9 -0.71 -10.23 12.82
CA PHE A 9 -1.89 -9.80 13.56
C PHE A 9 -1.54 -9.19 14.92
N ALA A 10 -0.56 -9.75 15.63
CA ALA A 10 -0.06 -9.18 16.87
C ALA A 10 0.56 -7.78 16.64
N TRP A 11 1.32 -7.59 15.56
CA TRP A 11 1.85 -6.28 15.20
C TRP A 11 0.79 -5.26 14.77
N TRP A 12 -0.29 -5.70 14.12
CA TRP A 12 -1.46 -4.85 13.86
C TRP A 12 -2.15 -4.42 15.16
N LEU A 13 -2.39 -5.35 16.07
CA LEU A 13 -3.11 -5.05 17.31
C LEU A 13 -2.29 -4.17 18.27
N THR A 14 -0.97 -4.36 18.30
CA THR A 14 -0.07 -3.64 19.19
C THR A 14 0.42 -2.31 18.61
N GLU A 15 0.16 -2.04 17.33
CA GLU A 15 0.75 -0.92 16.57
C GLU A 15 2.25 -0.74 16.82
N ALA A 16 2.97 -1.84 17.09
CA ALA A 16 4.36 -1.80 17.52
C ALA A 16 5.29 -1.19 16.46
N VAL A 17 4.86 -1.22 15.20
CA VAL A 17 5.60 -0.76 14.03
C VAL A 17 4.62 -0.02 13.10
N PRO A 18 5.06 1.04 12.38
CA PRO A 18 4.24 1.70 11.39
C PRO A 18 3.51 0.71 10.46
N MET A 19 2.22 0.98 10.21
CA MET A 19 1.36 0.16 9.35
C MET A 19 1.99 -0.27 8.02
N PRO A 20 2.75 0.58 7.29
CA PRO A 20 3.42 0.16 6.06
C PRO A 20 4.39 -0.99 6.28
N ILE A 21 5.17 -0.95 7.38
CA ILE A 21 6.19 -1.95 7.68
C ILE A 21 5.55 -3.26 8.10
N THR A 22 4.48 -3.21 8.91
CA THR A 22 3.73 -4.41 9.29
C THR A 22 3.09 -5.08 8.06
N SER A 23 2.54 -4.30 7.14
CA SER A 23 2.00 -4.83 5.88
C SER A 23 3.08 -5.39 4.96
N MET A 24 4.33 -4.95 5.06
CA MET A 24 5.47 -5.48 4.29
C MET A 24 6.15 -6.68 4.95
N SER A 25 5.86 -7.00 6.21
CA SER A 25 6.53 -8.11 6.90
C SER A 25 6.37 -9.49 6.24
N PRO A 26 5.22 -9.84 5.62
CA PRO A 26 5.09 -11.10 4.88
C PRO A 26 6.08 -11.25 3.72
N LEU A 27 6.47 -10.14 3.09
CA LEU A 27 7.46 -10.09 2.00
C LEU A 27 8.79 -10.74 2.39
N PHE A 28 9.19 -10.58 3.66
CA PHE A 28 10.45 -11.14 4.18
C PHE A 28 10.23 -12.46 4.93
N LEU A 29 9.14 -12.54 5.71
CA LEU A 29 8.88 -13.72 6.55
C LEU A 29 8.55 -14.96 5.71
N PHE A 30 7.77 -14.84 4.64
CA PHE A 30 7.42 -15.99 3.81
C PHE A 30 8.61 -16.66 3.10
N PRO A 31 9.52 -15.93 2.42
CA PRO A 31 10.71 -16.55 1.83
C PRO A 31 11.71 -17.01 2.90
N PHE A 32 11.84 -16.32 4.03
CA PHE A 32 12.75 -16.73 5.11
C PHE A 32 12.35 -18.07 5.75
N PHE A 33 11.05 -18.32 5.89
CA PHE A 33 10.52 -19.59 6.40
C PHE A 33 10.29 -20.65 5.30
N GLY A 34 10.67 -20.37 4.04
CA GLY A 34 10.53 -21.30 2.92
C GLY A 34 9.08 -21.64 2.55
N ILE A 35 8.14 -20.74 2.84
CA ILE A 35 6.70 -20.95 2.58
C ILE A 35 6.36 -20.66 1.12
N SER A 36 6.97 -19.62 0.55
CA SER A 36 6.79 -19.18 -0.85
C SER A 36 8.06 -18.50 -1.35
N CYS A 37 8.30 -18.50 -2.67
CA CYS A 37 9.42 -17.78 -3.26
C CYS A 37 9.23 -16.26 -3.12
N ALA A 38 10.35 -15.52 -3.08
CA ALA A 38 10.31 -14.05 -2.99
C ALA A 38 9.56 -13.42 -4.16
N ASP A 39 9.73 -13.96 -5.38
CA ASP A 39 8.99 -13.53 -6.57
C ASP A 39 7.47 -13.68 -6.43
N ASP A 40 7.00 -14.84 -5.96
CA ASP A 40 5.55 -15.09 -5.80
C ASP A 40 4.91 -14.12 -4.79
N VAL A 41 5.62 -13.87 -3.68
CA VAL A 41 5.14 -12.95 -2.66
C VAL A 41 5.18 -11.52 -3.19
N ALA A 42 6.25 -11.10 -3.88
CA ALA A 42 6.37 -9.78 -4.49
C ALA A 42 5.28 -9.51 -5.53
N GLN A 43 4.89 -10.52 -6.31
CA GLN A 43 3.82 -10.40 -7.29
C GLN A 43 2.48 -10.02 -6.64
N SER A 44 2.21 -10.54 -5.43
CA SER A 44 1.00 -10.16 -4.66
C SER A 44 0.99 -8.70 -4.19
N TYR A 45 2.16 -8.05 -4.08
CA TYR A 45 2.27 -6.62 -3.73
C TYR A 45 2.21 -5.69 -4.95
N MET A 46 2.35 -6.21 -6.17
CA MET A 46 2.25 -5.44 -7.42
C MET A 46 1.02 -5.85 -8.24
N ASP A 47 -0.08 -6.15 -7.56
CA ASP A 47 -1.36 -6.39 -8.22
C ASP A 47 -1.86 -5.13 -8.95
N ASP A 48 -2.60 -5.32 -10.04
CA ASP A 48 -3.15 -4.23 -10.86
C ASP A 48 -3.96 -3.23 -10.02
N VAL A 49 -4.68 -3.70 -8.99
CA VAL A 49 -5.45 -2.82 -8.10
C VAL A 49 -4.52 -1.88 -7.32
N ILE A 50 -3.38 -2.36 -6.85
CA ILE A 50 -2.40 -1.57 -6.11
C ILE A 50 -1.75 -0.55 -7.05
N ALA A 51 -1.42 -0.96 -8.28
CA ALA A 51 -0.88 -0.07 -9.30
C ALA A 51 -1.86 1.05 -9.67
N LEU A 52 -3.15 0.73 -9.84
CA LEU A 52 -4.21 1.72 -10.09
C LEU A 52 -4.39 2.69 -8.92
N LEU A 53 -4.36 2.18 -7.68
CA LEU A 53 -4.44 3.00 -6.49
C LEU A 53 -3.26 3.98 -6.42
N LEU A 54 -2.03 3.51 -6.63
CA LEU A 54 -0.84 4.38 -6.71
C LEU A 54 -0.98 5.42 -7.83
N GLY A 55 -1.43 5.00 -9.01
CA GLY A 55 -1.71 5.91 -10.13
C GLY A 55 -2.74 6.99 -9.77
N SER A 56 -3.78 6.64 -9.04
CA SER A 56 -4.82 7.59 -8.59
C SER A 56 -4.25 8.62 -7.60
N PHE A 57 -3.37 8.21 -6.69
CA PHE A 57 -2.68 9.13 -5.78
C PHE A 57 -1.73 10.06 -6.53
N ILE A 58 -0.96 9.54 -7.49
CA ILE A 58 -0.08 10.35 -8.34
C ILE A 58 -0.90 11.39 -9.12
N LEU A 59 -2.06 10.98 -9.66
CA LEU A 59 -2.97 11.88 -10.37
C LEU A 59 -3.53 12.96 -9.43
N ALA A 60 -3.96 12.61 -8.22
CA ALA A 60 -4.44 13.55 -7.22
C ALA A 60 -3.36 14.58 -6.85
N LEU A 61 -2.12 14.14 -6.64
CA LEU A 61 -0.98 15.02 -6.37
C LEU A 61 -0.67 15.95 -7.55
N ALA A 62 -0.80 15.46 -8.79
CA ALA A 62 -0.65 16.31 -9.97
C ALA A 62 -1.74 17.39 -10.01
N VAL A 63 -2.99 17.02 -9.76
CA VAL A 63 -4.13 17.97 -9.68
C VAL A 63 -3.92 19.00 -8.56
N GLU A 64 -3.33 18.58 -7.44
CA GLU A 64 -2.95 19.47 -6.34
C GLU A 64 -1.85 20.44 -6.77
N HIS A 65 -0.75 19.93 -7.34
CA HIS A 65 0.40 20.72 -7.76
C HIS A 65 0.03 21.82 -8.77
N TYR A 66 -0.80 21.49 -9.76
CA TYR A 66 -1.28 22.46 -10.76
C TYR A 66 -2.45 23.33 -10.26
N ASN A 67 -2.87 23.20 -9.00
CA ASN A 67 -4.01 23.92 -8.42
C ASN A 67 -5.29 23.82 -9.28
N ILE A 68 -5.45 22.71 -10.02
CA ILE A 68 -6.57 22.52 -10.97
C ILE A 68 -7.89 22.54 -10.19
N HIS A 69 -7.91 21.93 -9.00
CA HIS A 69 -9.04 21.95 -8.07
C HIS A 69 -9.52 23.39 -7.78
N ARG A 70 -8.61 24.37 -7.65
CA ARG A 70 -8.93 25.78 -7.42
C ARG A 70 -9.36 26.51 -8.69
N ARG A 71 -8.77 26.20 -9.86
CA ARG A 71 -9.22 26.77 -11.15
C ARG A 71 -10.63 26.31 -11.50
N LEU A 72 -10.95 25.03 -11.26
CA LEU A 72 -12.29 24.48 -11.45
C LEU A 72 -13.29 25.12 -10.48
N ALA A 73 -12.94 25.24 -9.19
CA ALA A 73 -13.84 25.85 -8.19
C ALA A 73 -14.21 27.31 -8.49
N LEU A 74 -13.32 28.08 -9.11
CA LEU A 74 -13.58 29.48 -9.48
C LEU A 74 -14.46 29.61 -10.73
N ASN A 75 -14.44 28.64 -11.64
CA ASN A 75 -15.28 28.64 -12.85
C ASN A 75 -16.74 28.23 -12.60
N TYR A 76 -17.06 27.62 -11.44
CA TYR A 76 -18.42 27.16 -11.12
C TYR A 76 -19.31 28.21 -10.44
N ARG A 77 -18.89 29.49 -10.40
CA ARG A 77 -19.69 30.57 -9.83
C ARG A 77 -20.35 31.38 -10.96
N GLU A 78 -21.43 30.82 -11.51
CA GLU A 78 -22.51 31.54 -12.16
C GLU A 78 -23.71 31.57 -11.20
#